data_AF-A0A537QZ99-F1
#
_entry.id   AF-A0A537QZ99-F1
#
_cell.length_a   1.000
_cell.length_b   1.000
_cell.length_c   1.000
_cell.angle_alpha   90.00
_cell.angle_beta   90.00
_cell.angle_gamma   90.00
#
_symmetry.space_group_name_H-M   'P 1'
#
loop_
_entity.id
_entity.type
_entity.pdbx_description
1 polymer ?
#
loop_
_entity_poly.entity_id
_entity_poly.type
_entity_poly.pdbx_seq_one_letter_code
_entity_poly.pdbx_strand_id
1 'polypeptide(L)'
;MPIPRVTVQNYENWGNLVKTWATGTNRFPNDFQGGVPAIPLSLDELRDQCAWAQVGIDIPPRVKGVQFIQSNEETLLIRLPPKAMLEDGEASIRQNPNTYPLPQFYKARYGGADPTIGNVDDALKFHASRIGEYTIAQCG
;
A
#
# COMPACT_ATOMS: atom_id res chain seq x y z
N MET A 1 -2.63 17.73 12.94
CA MET A 1 -3.52 16.56 12.78
C MET A 1 -2.84 15.59 11.84
N PRO A 2 -2.89 14.28 12.11
CA PRO A 2 -2.25 13.27 11.26
C PRO A 2 -2.74 13.38 9.81
N ILE A 3 -1.84 13.25 8.85
CA ILE A 3 -2.23 13.30 7.43
C ILE A 3 -2.89 11.96 7.04
N PRO A 4 -4.20 11.94 6.67
CA PRO A 4 -4.92 10.69 6.39
C PRO A 4 -4.22 9.86 5.31
N ARG A 5 -4.05 8.56 5.53
CA ARG A 5 -3.38 7.63 4.61
C ARG A 5 -4.39 6.89 3.74
N VAL A 6 -3.98 6.46 2.55
CA VAL A 6 -4.78 5.50 1.76
C VAL A 6 -4.75 4.16 2.50
N THR A 7 -5.89 3.49 2.60
CA THR A 7 -5.99 2.18 3.25
C THR A 7 -6.67 1.17 2.34
N VAL A 8 -6.36 -0.10 2.56
CA VAL A 8 -6.93 -1.26 1.84
C VAL A 8 -7.40 -2.25 2.89
N GLN A 9 -8.60 -2.79 2.71
CA GLN A 9 -9.17 -3.80 3.59
C GLN A 9 -8.76 -5.21 3.16
N ASN A 10 -8.95 -5.54 1.88
CA ASN A 10 -8.60 -6.84 1.32
C ASN A 10 -7.29 -6.77 0.52
N TYR A 11 -6.18 -7.06 1.21
CA TYR A 11 -4.83 -7.05 0.63
C TYR A 11 -4.61 -8.19 -0.38
N GLU A 12 -5.32 -9.31 -0.26
CA GLU A 12 -5.23 -10.41 -1.24
C GLU A 12 -5.82 -9.96 -2.58
N ASN A 13 -7.03 -9.39 -2.56
CA ASN A 13 -7.67 -8.88 -3.77
C ASN A 13 -6.89 -7.69 -4.36
N TRP A 14 -6.32 -6.82 -3.53
CA TRP A 14 -5.39 -5.78 -4.01
C TRP A 14 -4.19 -6.39 -4.74
N GLY A 15 -3.55 -7.41 -4.16
CA GLY A 15 -2.43 -8.12 -4.78
C GLY A 15 -2.82 -8.81 -6.09
N ASN A 16 -3.98 -9.47 -6.14
CA ASN A 16 -4.49 -10.11 -7.35
C ASN A 16 -4.82 -9.08 -8.44
N LEU A 17 -5.33 -7.91 -8.07
CA LEU A 17 -5.60 -6.81 -8.99
C LEU A 17 -4.29 -6.23 -9.57
N VAL A 18 -3.29 -5.99 -8.71
CA VAL A 18 -1.94 -5.56 -9.15
C VAL A 18 -1.31 -6.57 -10.10
N LYS A 19 -1.38 -7.86 -9.78
CA LYS A 19 -0.86 -8.92 -10.67
C LYS A 19 -1.66 -9.01 -11.98
N THR A 20 -2.96 -8.76 -11.95
CA THR A 20 -3.81 -8.73 -13.16
C THR A 20 -3.33 -7.63 -14.10
N TRP A 21 -3.13 -6.41 -13.59
CA TRP A 21 -2.57 -5.30 -14.36
C TRP A 21 -1.18 -5.59 -14.93
N ALA A 22 -0.28 -6.11 -14.08
CA ALA A 22 1.11 -6.32 -14.47
C ALA A 22 1.29 -7.43 -15.51
N THR A 23 0.43 -8.47 -15.49
CA THR A 23 0.58 -9.66 -16.34
C THR A 23 -0.44 -9.74 -17.48
N GLY A 24 -1.46 -8.87 -17.50
CA GLY A 24 -2.57 -8.95 -18.45
C GLY A 24 -3.43 -10.21 -18.30
N THR A 25 -3.31 -10.95 -17.20
CA THR A 25 -4.07 -12.19 -16.93
C THR A 25 -5.08 -11.94 -15.81
N ASN A 26 -6.38 -12.11 -16.08
CA ASN A 26 -7.42 -11.94 -15.07
C ASN A 26 -7.27 -13.00 -13.96
N ARG A 27 -7.16 -12.54 -12.70
CA ARG A 27 -7.07 -13.39 -11.50
C ARG A 27 -8.38 -13.48 -10.72
N PHE A 28 -9.46 -12.93 -11.25
CA PHE A 28 -10.78 -12.93 -10.62
C PHE A 28 -11.72 -13.89 -11.36
N PRO A 29 -12.75 -14.43 -10.67
CA PRO A 29 -13.69 -15.39 -11.27
C PRO A 29 -14.52 -14.82 -12.41
N ASN A 30 -14.78 -13.51 -12.39
CA ASN A 30 -15.57 -12.80 -13.39
C ASN A 30 -14.67 -11.82 -14.13
N ASP A 31 -15.09 -11.38 -15.30
CA ASP A 31 -14.42 -10.33 -16.06
C ASP A 31 -14.81 -8.93 -15.58
N PHE A 32 -13.90 -7.97 -15.78
CA PHE A 32 -14.18 -6.55 -15.60
C PHE A 32 -14.67 -6.00 -16.93
N GLN A 33 -15.95 -5.62 -17.00
CA GLN A 33 -16.55 -5.04 -18.21
C GLN A 33 -16.34 -5.90 -19.48
N GLY A 34 -16.36 -7.23 -19.32
CA GLY A 34 -16.20 -8.18 -20.44
C GLY A 34 -14.75 -8.48 -20.84
N GLY A 35 -13.77 -8.08 -20.04
CA GLY A 35 -12.38 -8.51 -20.23
C GLY A 35 -11.47 -8.32 -19.01
N VAL A 36 -10.17 -8.26 -19.28
CA VAL A 36 -9.13 -7.99 -18.28
C VAL A 36 -9.06 -6.49 -18.02
N PRO A 37 -9.11 -6.01 -16.77
CA PRO A 37 -9.01 -4.58 -16.48
C PRO A 37 -7.64 -4.03 -16.91
N ALA A 38 -7.65 -2.91 -17.62
CA ALA A 38 -6.43 -2.14 -17.92
C ALA A 38 -5.91 -1.39 -16.68
N ILE A 39 -4.65 -0.97 -16.72
CA ILE A 39 -4.06 -0.10 -15.68
C ILE A 39 -4.88 1.20 -15.60
N PRO A 40 -5.38 1.60 -14.41
CA PRO A 40 -6.18 2.82 -14.28
C PRO A 40 -5.38 4.09 -14.61
N LEU A 41 -6.02 5.04 -15.28
CA LEU A 41 -5.49 6.37 -15.60
C LEU A 41 -6.06 7.47 -14.69
N SER A 42 -7.08 7.15 -13.90
CA SER A 42 -7.75 8.08 -12.99
C SER A 42 -8.10 7.43 -11.65
N LEU A 43 -8.42 8.28 -10.65
CA LEU A 43 -8.90 7.80 -9.36
C LEU A 43 -10.26 7.12 -9.46
N ASP A 44 -11.09 7.52 -10.43
CA ASP A 44 -12.42 6.94 -10.61
C ASP A 44 -12.33 5.55 -11.23
N GLU A 45 -11.51 5.37 -12.26
CA GLU A 45 -11.20 4.04 -12.80
C GLU A 45 -10.59 3.12 -11.74
N LEU A 46 -9.68 3.63 -10.90
CA LEU A 46 -9.14 2.87 -9.78
C LEU A 46 -10.23 2.44 -8.81
N ARG A 47 -11.16 3.34 -8.44
CA ARG A 47 -12.27 3.02 -7.54
C ARG A 47 -13.19 1.97 -8.14
N ASP A 48 -13.54 2.09 -9.41
CA ASP A 48 -14.41 1.13 -10.11
C ASP A 48 -13.80 -0.26 -10.12
N GLN A 49 -12.52 -0.36 -10.45
CA GLN A 49 -11.80 -1.63 -10.46
C GLN A 49 -11.63 -2.21 -9.05
N CYS A 50 -11.34 -1.37 -8.04
CA CYS A 50 -11.29 -1.80 -6.65
C CYS A 50 -12.65 -2.25 -6.10
N ALA A 51 -13.75 -1.61 -6.52
CA ALA A 51 -15.10 -2.00 -6.15
C ALA A 51 -15.47 -3.35 -6.75
N TRP A 52 -15.22 -3.54 -8.05
CA TRP A 52 -15.41 -4.83 -8.73
C TRP A 52 -14.58 -5.95 -8.09
N ALA A 53 -13.31 -5.69 -7.79
CA ALA A 53 -12.41 -6.64 -7.16
C ALA A 53 -12.63 -6.79 -5.64
N GLN A 54 -13.60 -6.08 -5.04
CA GLN A 54 -13.88 -6.12 -3.60
C GLN A 54 -12.64 -5.83 -2.72
N VAL A 55 -11.82 -4.86 -3.12
CA VAL A 55 -10.58 -4.47 -2.42
C VAL A 55 -10.89 -3.70 -1.12
N GLY A 56 -11.93 -2.87 -1.13
CA GLY A 56 -12.25 -1.96 -0.03
C GLY A 56 -11.16 -0.90 0.18
N ILE A 57 -10.85 -0.14 -0.89
CA ILE A 57 -9.88 0.96 -0.83
C ILE A 57 -10.54 2.23 -0.27
N ASP A 58 -9.87 2.91 0.66
CA ASP A 58 -10.24 4.25 1.12
C ASP A 58 -9.19 5.26 0.65
N ILE A 59 -9.60 6.22 -0.16
CA ILE A 59 -8.75 7.26 -0.76
C ILE A 59 -9.16 8.61 -0.17
N PRO A 60 -8.34 9.21 0.73
CA PRO A 60 -8.68 10.48 1.35
C PRO A 60 -8.84 11.62 0.32
N PRO A 61 -9.73 12.61 0.56
CA PRO A 61 -10.00 13.69 -0.40
C PRO A 61 -8.79 14.52 -0.84
N ARG A 62 -7.69 14.50 -0.07
CA ARG A 62 -6.43 15.18 -0.42
C ARG A 62 -5.73 14.55 -1.63
N VAL A 63 -5.98 13.27 -1.92
CA VAL A 63 -5.38 12.57 -3.06
C VAL A 63 -6.19 12.92 -4.30
N LYS A 64 -5.54 13.57 -5.27
CA LYS A 64 -6.20 14.11 -6.47
C LYS A 64 -5.86 13.36 -7.76
N GLY A 65 -4.85 12.51 -7.72
CA GLY A 65 -4.43 11.72 -8.87
C GLY A 65 -3.78 10.42 -8.45
N VAL A 66 -3.63 9.54 -9.42
CA VAL A 66 -2.92 8.27 -9.31
C VAL A 66 -1.94 8.16 -10.48
N GLN A 67 -0.80 7.54 -10.22
CA GLN A 67 0.17 7.21 -11.25
C GLN A 67 0.59 5.76 -11.06
N PHE A 68 0.45 4.97 -12.11
CA PHE A 68 0.97 3.60 -12.17
C PHE A 68 2.26 3.60 -12.97
N ILE A 69 3.28 2.95 -12.43
CA ILE A 69 4.58 2.79 -13.07
C ILE A 69 4.91 1.31 -13.07
N GLN A 70 5.11 0.74 -14.26
CA GLN A 70 5.56 -0.63 -14.45
C GLN A 70 7.00 -0.59 -14.95
N SER A 71 7.93 -1.10 -14.14
CA SER A 71 9.34 -1.28 -14.53
C SER A 71 9.55 -2.57 -15.32
N ASN A 72 10.69 -2.67 -15.99
CA ASN A 72 11.26 -3.91 -16.49
C ASN A 72 12.42 -4.37 -15.58
N GLU A 73 13.05 -5.48 -15.94
CA GLU A 73 14.15 -6.10 -15.21
C GLU A 73 15.45 -5.27 -15.26
N GLU A 74 15.54 -4.32 -16.19
CA GLU A 74 16.75 -3.52 -16.46
C GLU A 74 16.72 -2.14 -15.79
N THR A 75 15.57 -1.72 -15.25
CA THR A 75 15.38 -0.38 -14.68
C THR A 75 15.01 -0.46 -13.20
N LEU A 76 15.89 0.06 -12.34
CA LEU A 76 15.60 0.21 -10.91
C LEU A 76 14.71 1.44 -10.66
N LEU A 77 13.56 1.23 -10.04
CA LEU A 77 12.71 2.31 -9.54
C LEU A 77 12.94 2.52 -8.04
N ILE A 78 13.39 3.72 -7.67
CA ILE A 78 13.49 4.16 -6.27
C ILE A 78 12.38 5.17 -5.99
N ARG A 79 11.48 4.84 -5.06
CA ARG A 79 10.34 5.70 -4.71
C ARG A 79 10.69 6.57 -3.52
N LEU A 80 10.67 7.88 -3.68
CA LEU A 80 10.83 8.80 -2.55
C LEU A 80 9.45 9.22 -2.02
N PRO A 81 9.18 9.03 -0.70
CA PRO A 81 7.93 9.47 -0.12
C PRO A 81 7.88 11.01 0.00
N PRO A 82 6.68 11.62 0.06
CA PRO A 82 6.55 13.05 0.29
C PRO A 82 7.12 13.45 1.65
N LYS A 83 7.92 14.53 1.69
CA LYS A 83 8.52 15.08 2.92
C LYS A 83 7.52 15.21 4.07
N ALA A 84 6.37 15.83 3.81
CA ALA A 84 5.33 16.03 4.83
C ALA A 84 4.78 14.73 5.41
N MET A 85 4.76 13.63 4.65
CA MET A 85 4.31 12.33 5.15
C MET A 85 5.36 11.65 6.03
N LEU A 86 6.65 11.84 5.74
CA LEU A 86 7.74 11.37 6.60
C LEU A 86 7.72 12.11 7.94
N GLU A 87 7.68 13.44 7.91
CA GLU A 87 7.66 14.27 9.12
C GLU A 87 6.44 13.98 10.00
N ASP A 88 5.27 13.80 9.39
CA ASP A 88 4.03 13.40 10.08
C ASP A 88 4.14 11.99 10.70
N GLY A 89 4.78 11.05 10.00
CA GLY A 89 5.03 9.70 10.52
C GLY A 89 5.98 9.69 11.72
N GLU A 90 7.11 10.37 11.62
CA GLU A 90 8.08 10.49 12.72
C GLU A 90 7.47 11.22 13.93
N ALA A 91 6.70 12.29 13.70
CA ALA A 91 5.99 13.00 14.75
C ALA A 91 4.99 12.09 15.47
N SER A 92 4.23 11.29 14.72
CA SER A 92 3.29 10.31 15.29
C SER A 92 4.00 9.25 16.14
N ILE A 93 5.15 8.74 15.70
CA ILE A 93 5.94 7.76 16.44
C ILE A 93 6.47 8.37 17.75
N ARG A 94 6.95 9.61 17.72
CA ARG A 94 7.45 10.29 18.93
C ARG A 94 6.34 10.53 19.96
N GLN A 95 5.11 10.72 19.51
CA GLN A 95 3.95 10.87 20.38
C GLN A 95 3.43 9.51 20.90
N ASN A 96 3.49 8.46 20.08
CA ASN A 96 2.94 7.14 20.38
C ASN A 96 3.90 6.01 19.93
N PRO A 97 5.02 5.80 20.63
CA PRO A 97 6.08 4.88 20.17
C PRO A 97 5.69 3.41 20.19
N ASN A 98 4.72 3.04 21.03
CA ASN A 98 4.32 1.65 21.25
C ASN A 98 3.36 1.12 20.16
N THR A 99 2.95 1.97 19.21
CA THR A 99 1.98 1.63 18.17
C THR A 99 2.56 1.90 16.80
N TYR A 100 3.04 0.83 16.14
CA TYR A 100 3.29 0.86 14.70
C TYR A 100 2.27 -0.05 14.02
N PRO A 101 1.19 0.50 13.42
CA PRO A 101 0.12 -0.31 12.88
C PRO A 101 0.63 -1.15 11.70
N LEU A 102 0.55 -2.47 11.84
CA LEU A 102 0.80 -3.40 10.73
C LEU A 102 -0.52 -3.84 10.09
N PRO A 103 -0.54 -4.07 8.76
CA PRO A 103 -1.68 -4.69 8.10
C PRO A 103 -2.12 -5.98 8.79
N GLN A 104 -3.44 -6.22 8.85
CA GLN A 104 -4.04 -7.32 9.61
C GLN A 104 -3.51 -8.71 9.19
N PHE A 105 -3.15 -8.89 7.92
CA PHE A 105 -2.62 -10.16 7.43
C PHE A 105 -1.29 -10.56 8.09
N TYR A 106 -0.47 -9.60 8.55
CA TYR A 106 0.72 -9.91 9.34
C TYR A 106 0.33 -10.52 10.68
N LYS A 107 -0.67 -9.97 11.37
CA LYS A 107 -1.16 -10.52 12.64
C LYS A 107 -1.66 -11.96 12.44
N ALA A 108 -2.47 -12.19 11.41
CA ALA A 108 -2.99 -13.51 11.09
C ALA A 108 -1.88 -14.55 10.88
N ARG A 109 -0.75 -14.14 10.28
CA ARG A 109 0.38 -15.03 10.00
C ARG A 109 1.32 -15.27 11.19
N TYR A 110 1.36 -14.33 12.14
CA TYR A 110 2.32 -14.30 13.25
C TYR A 110 1.67 -14.34 14.65
N GLY A 111 0.54 -15.05 14.80
CA GLY A 111 -0.02 -15.35 16.12
C GLY A 111 -0.93 -14.27 16.72
N GLY A 112 -1.43 -13.34 15.91
CA GLY A 112 -2.55 -12.45 16.25
C GLY A 112 -2.22 -11.17 17.01
N ALA A 113 -0.98 -11.02 17.50
CA ALA A 113 -0.55 -9.83 18.23
C ALA A 113 0.13 -8.80 17.33
N ASP A 114 -0.04 -7.51 17.66
CA ASP A 114 0.82 -6.45 17.12
C ASP A 114 2.22 -6.57 17.71
N PRO A 115 3.30 -6.43 16.90
CA PRO A 115 4.62 -6.30 17.47
C PRO A 115 4.67 -5.04 18.33
N THR A 116 5.06 -5.21 19.59
CA THR A 116 5.25 -4.09 20.50
C THR A 116 6.65 -3.55 20.31
N ILE A 117 6.77 -2.27 19.93
CA ILE A 117 8.06 -1.61 19.85
C ILE A 117 8.30 -0.90 21.18
N GLY A 118 9.37 -1.27 21.88
CA GLY A 118 9.54 -0.94 23.29
C GLY A 118 9.92 0.51 23.60
N ASN A 119 10.37 1.29 22.61
CA ASN A 119 10.74 2.70 22.77
C ASN A 119 10.72 3.46 21.43
N VAL A 120 10.84 4.79 21.51
CA VAL A 120 10.85 5.71 20.36
C VAL A 120 11.97 5.39 19.36
N ASP A 121 13.18 5.13 19.84
CA ASP A 121 14.35 4.92 18.97
C ASP A 121 14.21 3.65 18.14
N ASP A 122 13.73 2.57 18.75
CA ASP A 122 13.47 1.32 18.05
C ASP A 122 12.28 1.45 17.10
N ALA A 123 11.28 2.29 17.42
CA ALA A 123 10.17 2.58 16.53
C ALA A 123 10.61 3.39 15.31
N LEU A 124 11.54 4.35 15.48
CA LEU A 124 12.15 5.10 14.39
C LEU A 124 13.06 4.21 13.53
N LYS A 125 13.85 3.32 14.13
CA LYS A 125 14.63 2.33 13.37
C LYS A 125 13.72 1.41 12.54
N PHE A 126 12.64 0.91 13.14
CA PHE A 126 11.67 0.07 12.44
C PHE A 126 10.97 0.84 11.31
N HIS A 127 10.61 2.10 11.54
CA HIS A 127 10.07 2.98 10.49
C HIS A 127 11.04 3.14 9.33
N ALA A 128 12.33 3.38 9.61
CA ALA A 128 13.38 3.46 8.59
C ALA A 128 13.56 2.15 7.83
N SER A 129 13.54 0.99 8.51
CA SER A 129 13.60 -0.33 7.87
C SER A 129 12.41 -0.55 6.93
N ARG A 130 11.20 -0.17 7.33
CA ARG A 130 9.99 -0.25 6.50
C ARG A 130 10.11 0.65 5.27
N ILE A 131 10.54 1.91 5.43
CA ILE A 131 10.80 2.81 4.30
C ILE A 131 11.81 2.17 3.35
N GLY A 132 12.92 1.66 3.85
CA GLY A 132 13.92 0.98 3.03
C GLY A 132 13.33 -0.18 2.22
N GLU A 133 12.53 -1.04 2.86
CA GLU A 133 11.86 -2.18 2.22
C GLU A 133 10.99 -1.74 1.04
N TYR A 134 9.97 -0.90 1.27
CA TYR A 134 8.99 -0.60 0.22
C TYR A 134 9.45 0.41 -0.84
N THR A 135 10.57 1.11 -0.63
CA THR A 135 11.09 2.10 -1.59
C THR A 135 12.03 1.51 -2.63
N ILE A 136 12.65 0.36 -2.35
CA ILE A 136 13.57 -0.34 -3.26
C ILE A 136 13.05 -1.70 -3.75
N ALA A 137 12.05 -2.28 -3.09
CA ALA A 137 11.55 -3.61 -3.46
C ALA A 137 11.03 -3.67 -4.91
N GLN A 138 11.50 -4.67 -5.64
CA GLN A 138 10.94 -5.10 -6.92
C GLN A 138 9.92 -6.22 -6.62
N CYS A 139 8.63 -5.97 -6.88
CA CYS A 139 7.57 -6.91 -6.54
C CYS A 139 7.76 -8.26 -7.28
N GLY A 140 7.75 -9.38 -6.55
CA GLY A 140 7.90 -10.75 -7.06
C GLY A 140 7.45 -11.77 -6.04
#